data_AF-A0A2G5KM04-F1
#
_entry.id   AF-A0A2G5KM04-F1
#
_cell.length_a   1.000
_cell.length_b   1.000
_cell.length_c   1.000
_cell.angle_alpha   90.00
_cell.angle_beta   90.00
_cell.angle_gamma   90.00
#
_symmetry.space_group_name_H-M   'P 1'
#
loop_
_entity.id
_entity.type
_entity.pdbx_description
1 polymer ?
#
loop_
_entity_poly.entity_id
_entity_poly.type
_entity_poly.pdbx_seq_one_letter_code
_entity_poly.pdbx_strand_id
1 'polypeptide(L)'
;MPKYLIKFTPKEFYPDFSDLTNYNIKLGTFHHYRNIENSILSDKSEGQRGLTLRIKKPCPKLEQLSKEEGSYITYDKSSLNEKGEFKAEFYLQLHDHLLEFNAWLFCCSHVDDLEYINTLKEHFKCESYFFIYDVDKFVNSIQRALSDDLKANPLNENNEERVIYEKGGNVFIDGYKDAVRYSDKSKWMNRECETLTQFIESKKSREVDQNLWFQKPKRYITEQEVRFIYFPTAGRTERKRFNIRDDFKILGSDFSDCISEEPKSYE
;
A
#
# COMPACT_ATOMS: atom_id res chain seq x y z
N MET A 1 12.30 -24.19 -1.34
CA MET A 1 11.94 -22.89 -0.76
C MET A 1 12.87 -21.87 -1.36
N PRO A 2 12.32 -20.70 -1.67
CA PRO A 2 13.06 -19.67 -2.37
C PRO A 2 14.09 -18.99 -1.46
N LYS A 3 15.23 -18.56 -2.05
CA LYS A 3 16.48 -18.42 -1.29
C LYS A 3 16.85 -16.99 -0.89
N TYR A 4 16.58 -16.00 -1.74
CA TYR A 4 17.10 -14.64 -1.54
C TYR A 4 15.99 -13.59 -1.66
N LEU A 5 16.00 -12.61 -0.75
CA LEU A 5 15.22 -11.38 -0.87
C LEU A 5 16.17 -10.24 -1.20
N ILE A 6 15.91 -9.53 -2.30
CA ILE A 6 16.85 -8.58 -2.89
C ILE A 6 16.13 -7.26 -3.14
N LYS A 7 16.64 -6.17 -2.56
CA LYS A 7 16.16 -4.82 -2.87
C LYS A 7 17.09 -4.17 -3.88
N PHE A 8 16.55 -3.87 -5.06
CA PHE A 8 17.16 -2.95 -6.02
C PHE A 8 16.85 -1.51 -5.58
N THR A 9 17.89 -0.68 -5.45
CA THR A 9 17.75 0.71 -4.98
C THR A 9 18.79 1.61 -5.65
N PRO A 10 18.44 2.83 -6.07
CA PRO A 10 19.41 3.80 -6.57
C PRO A 10 20.55 4.06 -5.58
N LYS A 11 21.75 4.35 -6.08
CA LYS A 11 22.96 4.58 -5.27
C LYS A 11 22.77 5.64 -4.17
N GLU A 12 21.98 6.68 -4.44
CA GLU A 12 21.69 7.76 -3.48
C GLU A 12 20.88 7.29 -2.25
N PHE A 13 20.16 6.18 -2.37
CA PHE A 13 19.43 5.52 -1.28
C PHE A 13 20.04 4.16 -0.93
N TYR A 14 21.27 3.90 -1.41
CA TYR A 14 21.95 2.66 -1.12
C TYR A 14 22.49 2.72 0.32
N PRO A 15 22.25 1.68 1.14
CA PRO A 15 22.82 1.61 2.48
C PRO A 15 24.36 1.66 2.40
N ASP A 16 25.01 2.59 3.11
CA ASP A 16 26.47 2.61 3.19
C ASP A 16 26.92 1.51 4.16
N PHE A 17 27.34 0.36 3.64
CA PHE A 17 27.82 -0.76 4.45
C PHE A 17 29.15 -0.49 5.17
N SER A 18 29.84 0.61 4.86
CA SER A 18 31.01 1.07 5.62
C SER A 18 30.63 1.90 6.86
N ASP A 19 29.44 2.51 6.86
CA ASP A 19 28.86 3.20 8.02
C ASP A 19 27.70 2.37 8.61
N LEU A 20 28.09 1.43 9.48
CA LEU A 20 27.17 0.51 10.17
C LEU A 20 26.14 1.21 11.07
N THR A 21 26.22 2.53 11.25
CA THR A 21 25.39 3.26 12.21
C THR A 21 24.20 3.98 11.60
N ASN A 22 24.20 4.24 10.28
CA ASN A 22 23.11 4.95 9.62
C ASN A 22 22.85 4.45 8.20
N TYR A 23 22.04 3.41 8.09
CA TYR A 23 21.51 2.99 6.81
C TYR A 23 20.22 3.75 6.50
N ASN A 24 20.18 4.41 5.34
CA ASN A 24 18.98 5.08 4.85
C ASN A 24 18.20 4.15 3.92
N ILE A 25 17.01 3.72 4.35
CA ILE A 25 16.08 2.98 3.49
C ILE A 25 14.91 3.88 3.12
N LYS A 26 14.59 3.92 1.83
CA LYS A 26 13.39 4.59 1.32
C LYS A 26 12.19 3.65 1.35
N LEU A 27 11.16 4.05 2.08
CA LEU A 27 9.82 3.48 2.05
C LEU A 27 8.96 4.33 1.12
N GLY A 28 8.33 3.68 0.13
CA GLY A 28 7.30 4.32 -0.67
C GLY A 28 5.97 4.34 0.06
N THR A 29 4.93 4.81 -0.61
CA THR A 29 3.54 4.65 -0.16
C THR A 29 2.65 4.25 -1.34
N PHE A 30 1.48 3.67 -1.09
CA PHE A 30 0.55 3.30 -2.17
C PHE A 30 0.14 4.49 -3.05
N HIS A 31 0.13 5.71 -2.50
CA HIS A 31 -0.18 6.92 -3.26
C HIS A 31 1.03 7.41 -4.07
N HIS A 32 2.24 7.35 -3.52
CA HIS A 32 3.43 7.90 -4.15
C HIS A 32 4.16 6.94 -5.10
N TYR A 33 4.04 5.61 -4.90
CA TYR A 33 4.59 4.61 -5.84
C TYR A 33 4.06 4.80 -7.28
N ARG A 34 2.92 5.50 -7.40
CA ARG A 34 2.31 5.92 -8.68
C ARG A 34 3.19 6.87 -9.50
N ASN A 35 4.09 7.63 -8.87
CA ASN A 35 4.60 8.87 -9.46
C ASN A 35 6.09 8.87 -9.87
N ILE A 36 6.99 8.03 -9.32
CA ILE A 36 8.44 8.34 -9.42
C ILE A 36 9.38 7.21 -9.89
N GLU A 37 9.08 5.93 -9.75
CA GLU A 37 10.05 4.88 -10.15
C GLU A 37 9.73 4.30 -11.53
N ASN A 38 10.36 4.90 -12.57
CA ASN A 38 10.36 4.45 -13.96
C ASN A 38 8.96 4.25 -14.58
N SER A 39 8.58 5.06 -15.58
CA SER A 39 7.26 4.95 -16.23
C SER A 39 6.93 3.56 -16.78
N ILE A 40 7.95 2.73 -17.05
CA ILE A 40 7.82 1.32 -17.48
C ILE A 40 7.28 0.42 -16.36
N LEU A 41 7.63 0.72 -15.10
CA LEU A 41 7.32 -0.08 -13.92
C LEU A 41 6.14 0.48 -13.13
N SER A 42 5.78 1.74 -13.36
CA SER A 42 4.60 2.37 -12.76
C SER A 42 3.33 1.58 -13.10
N ASP A 43 2.77 0.90 -12.10
CA ASP A 43 1.40 0.42 -12.16
C ASP A 43 0.48 1.55 -11.70
N LYS A 44 -0.08 2.31 -12.65
CA LYS A 44 -1.05 3.38 -12.34
C LYS A 44 -2.28 2.85 -11.60
N SER A 45 -2.57 1.55 -11.68
CA SER A 45 -3.64 0.87 -10.96
C SER A 45 -3.20 0.28 -9.61
N GLU A 46 -1.98 0.57 -9.17
CA GLU A 46 -1.44 0.12 -7.90
C GLU A 46 -2.13 0.83 -6.73
N GLY A 47 -2.60 0.02 -5.78
CA GLY A 47 -3.48 0.48 -4.72
C GLY A 47 -4.86 0.98 -5.19
N GLN A 48 -5.11 1.11 -6.51
CA GLN A 48 -6.44 1.48 -7.02
C GLN A 48 -7.41 0.33 -6.82
N ARG A 49 -8.58 0.68 -6.30
CA ARG A 49 -9.66 -0.25 -6.00
C ARG A 49 -10.94 0.32 -6.58
N GLY A 50 -11.74 -0.58 -7.14
CA GLY A 50 -13.11 -0.29 -7.50
C GLY A 50 -14.03 -1.11 -6.61
N LEU A 51 -15.09 -0.49 -6.14
CA LEU A 51 -16.20 -1.21 -5.54
C LEU A 51 -17.40 -1.10 -6.48
N THR A 52 -17.93 -2.25 -6.88
CA THR A 52 -19.23 -2.34 -7.52
C THR A 52 -20.25 -2.68 -6.45
N LEU A 53 -21.15 -1.75 -6.15
CA LEU A 53 -22.20 -1.93 -5.16
C LEU A 53 -23.54 -2.14 -5.85
N ARG A 54 -24.22 -3.25 -5.57
CA ARG A 54 -25.61 -3.48 -5.94
C ARG A 54 -26.53 -3.05 -4.80
N ILE A 55 -27.42 -2.11 -5.08
CA ILE A 55 -28.33 -1.55 -4.06
C ILE A 55 -29.76 -1.96 -4.38
N LYS A 56 -30.42 -2.64 -3.45
CA LYS A 56 -31.76 -3.20 -3.67
C LYS A 56 -32.88 -2.15 -3.67
N LYS A 57 -32.75 -1.06 -2.90
CA LYS A 57 -33.77 -0.01 -2.81
C LYS A 57 -33.29 1.33 -3.39
N PRO A 58 -34.18 2.15 -3.96
CA PRO A 58 -33.82 3.48 -4.46
C PRO A 58 -33.12 4.33 -3.40
N CYS A 59 -32.08 5.09 -3.80
CA CYS A 59 -31.39 6.06 -2.96
C CYS A 59 -31.79 7.48 -3.37
N PRO A 60 -32.19 8.37 -2.44
CA PRO A 60 -32.53 9.73 -2.80
C PRO A 60 -31.28 10.55 -3.17
N LYS A 61 -31.39 11.22 -4.34
CA LYS A 61 -30.56 12.29 -4.94
C LYS A 61 -29.03 12.17 -4.92
N LEU A 62 -28.50 12.07 -6.14
CA LEU A 62 -27.09 12.11 -6.55
C LEU A 62 -26.25 13.24 -5.94
N GLU A 63 -26.85 14.43 -5.74
CA GLU A 63 -26.15 15.66 -5.34
C GLU A 63 -25.66 15.64 -3.89
N GLN A 64 -26.30 14.85 -3.02
CA GLN A 64 -25.87 14.71 -1.63
C GLN A 64 -24.59 13.85 -1.56
N LEU A 65 -24.54 12.77 -2.34
CA LEU A 65 -23.41 11.84 -2.43
C LEU A 65 -22.18 12.46 -3.11
N SER A 66 -22.36 13.21 -4.20
CA SER A 66 -21.24 13.87 -4.87
C SER A 66 -20.61 15.00 -4.05
N LYS A 67 -21.37 15.60 -3.13
CA LYS A 67 -20.89 16.67 -2.24
C LYS A 67 -20.19 16.15 -0.99
N GLU A 68 -20.61 15.00 -0.45
CA GLU A 68 -20.04 14.41 0.76
C GLU A 68 -18.81 13.55 0.47
N GLU A 69 -18.81 12.78 -0.63
CA GLU A 69 -17.72 11.84 -0.95
C GLU A 69 -16.77 12.38 -2.03
N GLY A 70 -17.09 13.48 -2.71
CA GLY A 70 -16.26 14.03 -3.79
C GLY A 70 -16.38 13.30 -5.14
N SER A 71 -15.46 13.60 -6.06
CA SER A 71 -15.46 13.25 -7.50
C SER A 71 -15.36 11.76 -7.86
N TYR A 72 -15.55 10.85 -6.89
CA TYR A 72 -15.10 9.46 -7.00
C TYR A 72 -16.20 8.45 -7.35
N ILE A 73 -17.42 8.94 -7.57
CA ILE A 73 -18.58 8.11 -7.92
C ILE A 73 -18.83 8.17 -9.43
N THR A 74 -18.77 7.03 -10.10
CA THR A 74 -19.23 6.87 -11.49
C THR A 74 -20.45 5.96 -11.55
N TYR A 75 -21.36 6.26 -12.48
CA TYR A 75 -22.57 5.48 -12.67
C TYR A 75 -23.04 5.58 -14.12
N ASP A 76 -23.77 4.56 -14.58
CA ASP A 76 -24.47 4.62 -15.87
C ASP A 76 -25.77 5.40 -15.71
N LYS A 77 -25.99 6.41 -16.56
CA LYS A 77 -27.24 7.19 -16.59
C LYS A 77 -28.48 6.31 -16.81
N SER A 78 -28.33 5.15 -17.46
CA SER A 78 -29.40 4.16 -17.62
C SER A 78 -29.91 3.60 -16.28
N SER A 79 -29.11 3.71 -15.22
CA SER A 79 -29.44 3.31 -13.85
C SER A 79 -30.34 4.32 -13.13
N LEU A 80 -30.60 5.50 -13.73
CA LEU A 80 -31.51 6.50 -13.18
C LEU A 80 -32.92 6.38 -13.78
N ASN A 81 -33.93 6.70 -12.98
CA ASN A 81 -35.31 6.92 -13.42
C ASN A 81 -35.48 8.36 -13.94
N GLU A 82 -36.67 8.68 -14.46
CA GLU A 82 -36.99 10.01 -15.04
C GLU A 82 -36.90 11.16 -14.02
N LYS A 83 -36.93 10.85 -12.72
CA LYS A 83 -36.78 11.82 -11.63
C LYS A 83 -35.31 12.03 -11.23
N GLY A 84 -34.37 11.37 -11.90
CA GLY A 84 -32.94 11.40 -11.57
C GLY A 84 -32.56 10.58 -10.33
N GLU A 85 -33.44 9.66 -9.89
CA GLU A 85 -33.19 8.75 -8.77
C GLU A 85 -32.69 7.42 -9.29
N PHE A 86 -31.83 6.72 -8.54
CA PHE A 86 -31.41 5.39 -8.94
C PHE A 86 -32.57 4.39 -8.88
N LYS A 87 -32.74 3.61 -9.95
CA LYS A 87 -33.69 2.49 -10.04
C LYS A 87 -33.36 1.44 -8.97
N ALA A 88 -34.31 0.60 -8.57
CA ALA A 88 -34.02 -0.56 -7.72
C ALA A 88 -33.03 -1.51 -8.44
N GLU A 89 -32.12 -2.13 -7.67
CA GLU A 89 -31.08 -3.05 -8.17
C GLU A 89 -30.09 -2.42 -9.17
N PHE A 90 -29.68 -1.19 -8.91
CA PHE A 90 -28.65 -0.52 -9.70
C PHE A 90 -27.22 -0.83 -9.22
N TYR A 91 -26.25 -0.57 -10.10
CA TYR A 91 -24.83 -0.69 -9.81
C TYR A 91 -24.19 0.68 -9.66
N LEU A 92 -23.51 0.90 -8.53
CA LEU A 92 -22.66 2.06 -8.31
C LEU A 92 -21.20 1.64 -8.44
N GLN A 93 -20.44 2.36 -9.26
CA GLN A 93 -18.99 2.24 -9.30
C GLN A 93 -18.39 3.31 -8.42
N LEU A 94 -17.79 2.86 -7.34
CA LEU A 94 -17.06 3.71 -6.42
C LEU A 94 -15.59 3.51 -6.75
N HIS A 95 -15.03 4.46 -7.50
CA HIS A 95 -13.59 4.62 -7.58
C HIS A 95 -13.13 5.21 -6.24
N ASP A 96 -11.92 4.96 -5.80
CA ASP A 96 -11.29 5.69 -4.68
C ASP A 96 -11.98 5.66 -3.30
N HIS A 97 -13.06 4.92 -3.07
CA HIS A 97 -13.69 4.76 -1.74
C HIS A 97 -12.77 4.10 -0.67
N LEU A 98 -11.52 3.81 -1.04
CA LEU A 98 -10.49 3.19 -0.20
C LEU A 98 -9.14 3.95 -0.26
N LEU A 99 -9.13 5.20 -0.75
CA LEU A 99 -8.05 6.18 -0.53
C LEU A 99 -7.73 6.41 0.95
N GLU A 100 -8.53 5.86 1.87
CA GLU A 100 -8.27 5.99 3.29
C GLU A 100 -6.89 5.41 3.62
N PHE A 101 -6.60 4.13 3.37
CA PHE A 101 -5.38 3.53 3.93
C PHE A 101 -4.16 3.68 3.01
N ASN A 102 -3.66 4.91 2.91
CA ASN A 102 -2.26 5.09 2.57
C ASN A 102 -1.41 4.42 3.67
N ALA A 103 -0.39 3.68 3.24
CA ALA A 103 0.49 2.90 4.10
C ALA A 103 1.91 2.95 3.54
N TRP A 104 2.92 2.83 4.40
CA TRP A 104 4.30 2.73 3.94
C TRP A 104 4.51 1.35 3.32
N LEU A 105 5.23 1.34 2.21
CA LEU A 105 5.45 0.17 1.39
C LEU A 105 6.96 0.02 1.14
N PHE A 106 7.46 -1.18 1.36
CA PHE A 106 8.78 -1.59 0.93
C PHE A 106 8.65 -2.84 0.06
N CYS A 107 9.19 -2.78 -1.14
CA CYS A 107 9.12 -3.85 -2.13
C CYS A 107 10.52 -4.36 -2.43
N CYS A 108 10.71 -5.67 -2.38
CA CYS A 108 11.90 -6.35 -2.85
C CYS A 108 11.53 -7.48 -3.82
N SER A 109 12.53 -8.03 -4.48
CA SER A 109 12.39 -9.16 -5.37
C SER A 109 12.83 -10.43 -4.67
N HIS A 110 12.11 -11.49 -4.97
CA HIS A 110 12.40 -12.84 -4.53
C HIS A 110 13.10 -13.62 -5.61
N VAL A 111 14.21 -14.26 -5.27
CA VAL A 111 15.07 -14.90 -6.26
C VAL A 111 15.61 -16.23 -5.75
N ASP A 112 15.53 -17.25 -6.61
CA ASP A 112 16.05 -18.60 -6.34
C ASP A 112 17.46 -18.80 -6.89
N ASP A 113 17.79 -18.04 -7.93
CA ASP A 113 19.02 -18.14 -8.70
C ASP A 113 19.69 -16.76 -8.82
N LEU A 114 20.92 -16.65 -8.34
CA LEU A 114 21.69 -15.41 -8.38
C LEU A 114 21.94 -14.93 -9.82
N GLU A 115 21.92 -15.80 -10.82
CA GLU A 115 22.03 -15.39 -12.23
C GLU A 115 20.85 -14.48 -12.66
N TYR A 116 19.68 -14.67 -12.06
CA TYR A 116 18.48 -13.87 -12.35
C TYR A 116 18.61 -12.41 -11.87
N ILE A 117 19.56 -12.10 -10.99
CA ILE A 117 19.86 -10.72 -10.58
C ILE A 117 20.18 -9.85 -11.80
N ASN A 118 20.91 -10.37 -12.79
CA ASN A 118 21.24 -9.62 -14.00
C ASN A 118 19.98 -9.25 -14.80
N THR A 119 19.02 -10.18 -14.92
CA THR A 119 17.72 -9.89 -15.54
C THR A 119 16.95 -8.80 -14.80
N LEU A 120 16.96 -8.84 -13.46
CA LEU A 120 16.30 -7.83 -12.63
C LEU A 120 17.00 -6.47 -12.70
N LYS A 121 18.34 -6.42 -12.76
CA LYS A 121 19.09 -5.17 -12.97
C LYS A 121 18.68 -4.47 -14.26
N GLU A 122 18.62 -5.21 -15.35
CA GLU A 122 18.18 -4.69 -16.66
C GLU A 122 16.73 -4.24 -16.61
N HIS A 123 15.85 -5.04 -16.01
CA HIS A 123 14.43 -4.75 -15.86
C HIS A 123 14.18 -3.47 -15.05
N PHE A 124 14.83 -3.36 -13.90
CA PHE A 124 14.71 -2.20 -13.00
C PHE A 124 15.56 -1.00 -13.44
N LYS A 125 16.48 -1.18 -14.40
CA LYS A 125 17.50 -0.21 -14.78
C LYS A 125 18.29 0.28 -13.57
N CYS A 126 18.64 -0.64 -12.67
CA CYS A 126 19.25 -0.35 -11.39
C CYS A 126 20.41 -1.31 -11.11
N GLU A 127 21.61 -0.77 -10.96
CA GLU A 127 22.83 -1.57 -10.74
C GLU A 127 23.09 -1.93 -9.29
N SER A 128 22.50 -1.19 -8.36
CA SER A 128 22.78 -1.29 -6.93
C SER A 128 21.66 -2.05 -6.22
N TYR A 129 22.06 -3.02 -5.42
CA TYR A 129 21.13 -3.91 -4.72
C TYR A 129 21.75 -4.47 -3.44
N PHE A 130 20.90 -4.85 -2.49
CA PHE A 130 21.30 -5.49 -1.25
C PHE A 130 20.35 -6.62 -0.90
N PHE A 131 20.82 -7.55 -0.08
CA PHE A 131 20.07 -8.72 0.39
C PHE A 131 19.45 -8.45 1.75
N ILE A 132 18.26 -9.03 1.98
CA ILE A 132 17.61 -9.08 3.29
C ILE A 132 17.68 -10.54 3.74
N TYR A 133 18.44 -10.81 4.80
CA TYR A 133 18.71 -12.19 5.25
C TYR A 133 18.02 -12.56 6.57
N ASP A 134 17.60 -11.57 7.36
CA ASP A 134 16.78 -11.80 8.55
C ASP A 134 15.48 -10.98 8.42
N VAL A 135 14.45 -11.64 7.91
CA VAL A 135 13.20 -10.98 7.52
C VAL A 135 12.45 -10.44 8.73
N ASP A 136 12.48 -11.17 9.84
CA ASP A 136 11.77 -10.78 11.05
C ASP A 136 12.48 -9.62 11.75
N LYS A 137 13.82 -9.64 11.86
CA LYS A 137 14.56 -8.47 12.36
C LYS A 137 14.36 -7.26 11.45
N PHE A 138 14.39 -7.43 10.13
CA PHE A 138 14.17 -6.32 9.20
C PHE A 138 12.80 -5.64 9.42
N VAL A 139 11.72 -6.43 9.53
CA VAL A 139 10.37 -5.92 9.83
C VAL A 139 10.35 -5.19 11.17
N ASN A 140 10.92 -5.78 12.21
CA ASN A 140 10.94 -5.19 13.55
C ASN A 140 11.74 -3.89 13.60
N SER A 141 12.88 -3.81 12.90
CA SER A 141 13.71 -2.61 12.79
C SER A 141 12.94 -1.47 12.11
N ILE A 142 12.25 -1.75 11.00
CA ILE A 142 11.41 -0.73 10.33
C ILE A 142 10.26 -0.27 11.24
N GLN A 143 9.55 -1.19 11.89
CA GLN A 143 8.46 -0.85 12.81
C GLN A 143 8.93 0.07 13.95
N ARG A 144 10.09 -0.26 14.56
CA ARG A 144 10.68 0.56 15.62
C ARG A 144 11.06 1.93 15.09
N ALA A 145 11.82 1.99 14.00
CA ALA A 145 12.31 3.25 13.46
C ALA A 145 11.16 4.16 12.99
N LEU A 146 10.11 3.62 12.35
CA LEU A 146 8.90 4.39 12.03
C LEU A 146 8.18 4.89 13.29
N SER A 147 8.05 4.05 14.32
CA SER A 147 7.41 4.47 15.57
C SER A 147 8.18 5.59 16.27
N ASP A 148 9.50 5.53 16.30
CA ASP A 148 10.34 6.53 16.95
C ASP A 148 10.37 7.83 16.13
N ASP A 149 10.43 7.72 14.80
CA ASP A 149 10.33 8.86 13.90
C ASP A 149 8.99 9.58 14.00
N LEU A 150 7.86 8.88 14.11
CA LEU A 150 6.56 9.51 14.30
C LEU A 150 6.45 10.26 15.64
N LYS A 151 7.10 9.75 16.69
CA LYS A 151 7.14 10.42 18.01
C LYS A 151 7.99 11.68 17.97
N ALA A 152 9.13 11.62 17.28
CA ALA A 152 10.04 12.76 17.14
C ALA A 152 9.50 13.82 16.16
N ASN A 153 8.92 13.38 15.05
CA ASN A 153 8.49 14.19 13.91
C ASN A 153 7.04 13.85 13.53
N PRO A 154 6.04 14.27 14.34
CA PRO A 154 4.63 13.93 14.09
C PRO A 154 4.01 14.68 12.91
N LEU A 155 4.67 15.73 12.39
CA LEU A 155 4.18 16.57 11.31
C LEU A 155 4.97 16.35 10.01
N ASN A 156 4.30 16.46 8.86
CA ASN A 156 4.93 16.39 7.54
C ASN A 156 5.55 17.76 7.16
N GLU A 157 6.14 17.85 5.98
CA GLU A 157 6.77 19.08 5.47
C GLU A 157 5.78 20.26 5.31
N ASN A 158 4.49 19.96 5.18
CA ASN A 158 3.40 20.95 5.11
C ASN A 158 2.82 21.29 6.50
N ASN A 159 3.46 20.83 7.59
CA ASN A 159 3.03 21.04 8.97
C ASN A 159 1.67 20.40 9.32
N GLU A 160 1.32 19.32 8.63
CA GLU A 160 0.12 18.52 8.89
C GLU A 160 0.47 17.24 9.66
N GLU A 161 -0.45 16.73 10.47
CA GLU A 161 -0.27 15.43 11.15
C GLU A 161 -0.02 14.32 10.11
N ARG A 162 1.10 13.61 10.27
CA ARG A 162 1.50 12.51 9.39
C ARG A 162 0.60 11.31 9.51
N VAL A 163 -0.02 11.12 10.67
CA VAL A 163 -0.97 10.05 10.95
C VAL A 163 -2.29 10.68 11.35
N ILE A 164 -3.37 10.24 10.71
CA ILE A 164 -4.72 10.71 11.03
C ILE A 164 -5.32 9.74 12.05
N TYR A 165 -5.34 10.13 13.33
CA TYR A 165 -5.89 9.32 14.43
C TYR A 165 -6.77 10.16 15.36
N GLU A 166 -7.55 9.51 16.22
CA GLU A 166 -8.36 10.21 17.23
C GLU A 166 -7.44 10.81 18.32
N LYS A 167 -7.61 12.11 18.61
CA LYS A 167 -6.76 12.88 19.52
C LYS A 167 -6.53 12.15 20.85
N GLY A 168 -5.25 11.98 21.23
CA GLY A 168 -4.83 11.45 22.54
C GLY A 168 -4.54 9.95 22.59
N GLY A 169 -4.64 9.22 21.46
CA GLY A 169 -4.26 7.82 21.38
C GLY A 169 -2.75 7.58 21.23
N ASN A 170 -2.27 6.41 21.68
CA ASN A 170 -0.95 5.92 21.30
C ASN A 170 -0.97 5.40 19.86
N VAL A 171 0.10 5.64 19.10
CA VAL A 171 0.26 5.13 17.73
C VAL A 171 1.29 4.02 17.72
N PHE A 172 0.88 2.83 17.29
CA PHE A 172 1.76 1.69 17.06
C PHE A 172 1.91 1.43 15.57
N ILE A 173 3.06 0.93 15.13
CA ILE A 173 3.26 0.48 13.75
C ILE A 173 3.08 -1.03 13.69
N ASP A 174 2.15 -1.48 12.85
CA ASP A 174 2.00 -2.87 12.47
C ASP A 174 2.60 -3.10 11.08
N GLY A 175 3.04 -4.33 10.80
CA GLY A 175 3.84 -4.67 9.62
C GLY A 175 3.44 -6.02 9.04
N TYR A 176 2.98 -6.03 7.79
CA TYR A 176 2.56 -7.24 7.08
C TYR A 176 3.53 -7.54 5.94
N LYS A 177 3.83 -8.82 5.73
CA LYS A 177 4.67 -9.27 4.61
C LYS A 177 4.04 -10.44 3.88
N ASP A 178 4.06 -10.41 2.56
CA ASP A 178 3.64 -11.54 1.72
C ASP A 178 4.20 -11.38 0.29
N ALA A 179 4.26 -12.50 -0.43
CA ALA A 179 4.58 -12.52 -1.85
C ALA A 179 3.41 -11.96 -2.67
N VAL A 180 3.74 -11.20 -3.72
CA VAL A 180 2.74 -10.65 -4.63
C VAL A 180 2.19 -11.75 -5.53
N ARG A 181 0.87 -11.83 -5.59
CA ARG A 181 0.12 -12.72 -6.50
C ARG A 181 -0.14 -12.01 -7.82
N TYR A 182 0.16 -12.69 -8.90
CA TYR A 182 0.02 -12.13 -10.25
C TYR A 182 -1.28 -12.57 -10.91
N SER A 183 -2.14 -11.61 -11.24
CA SER A 183 -3.44 -11.88 -11.84
C SER A 183 -3.94 -10.70 -12.67
N ASP A 184 -4.52 -10.99 -13.84
CA ASP A 184 -5.21 -10.01 -14.68
C ASP A 184 -6.70 -9.89 -14.33
N LYS A 185 -7.15 -10.56 -13.26
CA LYS A 185 -8.51 -10.38 -12.74
C LYS A 185 -8.66 -8.94 -12.24
N SER A 186 -9.81 -8.34 -12.51
CA SER A 186 -10.07 -6.97 -12.09
C SER A 186 -10.06 -6.88 -10.55
N LYS A 187 -9.50 -5.79 -10.00
CA LYS A 187 -9.46 -5.51 -8.55
C LYS A 187 -10.80 -4.98 -8.02
N TRP A 188 -11.91 -5.30 -8.70
CA TRP A 188 -13.24 -4.85 -8.34
C TRP A 188 -13.85 -5.79 -7.31
N MET A 189 -14.22 -5.23 -6.16
CA MET A 189 -15.02 -5.94 -5.18
C MET A 189 -16.50 -5.78 -5.54
N ASN A 190 -17.25 -6.87 -5.51
CA ASN A 190 -18.70 -6.81 -5.67
C ASN A 190 -19.33 -6.94 -4.28
N ARG A 191 -20.20 -5.99 -3.92
CA ARG A 191 -20.98 -6.01 -2.68
C ARG A 191 -22.45 -5.78 -2.98
N GLU A 192 -23.30 -6.28 -2.09
CA GLU A 192 -24.75 -6.05 -2.15
C GLU A 192 -25.21 -5.49 -0.79
N CYS A 193 -26.09 -4.49 -0.84
CA CYS A 193 -26.72 -3.91 0.35
C CYS A 193 -28.20 -3.55 0.10
N GLU A 194 -28.97 -3.34 1.17
CA GLU A 194 -30.38 -2.94 1.04
C GLU A 194 -30.49 -1.47 0.61
N THR A 195 -29.70 -0.58 1.23
CA THR A 195 -29.61 0.85 0.90
C THR A 195 -28.17 1.34 0.90
N LEU A 196 -27.89 2.45 0.22
CA LEU A 196 -26.56 3.07 0.23
C LEU A 196 -26.20 3.63 1.61
N THR A 197 -27.15 4.27 2.30
CA THR A 197 -26.97 4.76 3.68
C THR A 197 -26.52 3.63 4.61
N GLN A 198 -27.18 2.46 4.53
CA GLN A 198 -26.78 1.29 5.31
C GLN A 198 -25.34 0.86 4.99
N PHE A 199 -24.95 0.89 3.71
CA PHE A 199 -23.59 0.55 3.32
C PHE A 199 -22.58 1.52 3.91
N ILE A 200 -22.78 2.83 3.73
CA ILE A 200 -21.90 3.90 4.24
C ILE A 200 -21.75 3.81 5.76
N GLU A 201 -22.86 3.70 6.49
CA GLU A 201 -22.89 3.59 7.95
C GLU A 201 -22.34 2.25 8.45
N SER A 202 -22.31 1.21 7.61
CA SER A 202 -21.72 -0.07 7.98
C SER A 202 -20.20 0.03 8.01
N LYS A 203 -19.57 -0.66 8.97
CA LYS A 203 -18.11 -0.87 8.96
C LYS A 203 -17.61 -1.56 7.68
N LYS A 204 -18.50 -2.20 6.90
CA LYS A 204 -18.18 -2.91 5.66
C LYS A 204 -17.84 -1.97 4.50
N SER A 205 -18.28 -0.71 4.52
CA SER A 205 -17.83 0.29 3.53
C SER A 205 -16.34 0.56 3.64
N ARG A 206 -15.77 0.33 4.82
CA ARG A 206 -14.35 0.54 5.14
C ARG A 206 -13.55 -0.76 5.24
N GLU A 207 -14.17 -1.91 4.96
CA GLU A 207 -13.48 -3.21 4.99
C GLU A 207 -12.54 -3.34 3.79
N VAL A 208 -11.25 -3.14 4.06
CA VAL A 208 -10.15 -3.38 3.12
C VAL A 208 -9.89 -4.88 3.01
N ASP A 209 -10.09 -5.46 1.82
CA ASP A 209 -9.45 -6.74 1.52
C ASP A 209 -7.93 -6.51 1.38
N GLN A 210 -7.17 -7.00 2.35
CA GLN A 210 -5.72 -6.83 2.42
C GLN A 210 -5.00 -7.72 1.40
N ASN A 211 -5.63 -8.79 0.95
CA ASN A 211 -5.04 -9.66 -0.08
C ASN A 211 -4.77 -8.88 -1.38
N LEU A 212 -5.56 -7.84 -1.64
CA LEU A 212 -5.38 -6.95 -2.80
C LEU A 212 -4.12 -6.08 -2.70
N TRP A 213 -3.58 -5.86 -1.49
CA TRP A 213 -2.29 -5.18 -1.35
C TRP A 213 -1.13 -6.05 -1.85
N PHE A 214 -1.33 -7.35 -1.98
CA PHE A 214 -0.35 -8.31 -2.46
C PHE A 214 -0.77 -8.86 -3.83
N GLN A 215 -1.33 -8.00 -4.69
CA GLN A 215 -1.73 -8.38 -6.05
C GLN A 215 -1.27 -7.37 -7.11
N LYS A 216 -0.68 -7.89 -8.20
CA LYS A 216 -0.31 -7.15 -9.41
C LYS A 216 -0.81 -7.82 -10.70
N PRO A 217 -0.94 -7.07 -11.81
CA PRO A 217 -1.15 -7.63 -13.15
C PRO A 217 -0.03 -8.60 -13.55
N LYS A 218 -0.33 -9.61 -14.38
CA LYS A 218 0.65 -10.64 -14.75
C LYS A 218 1.85 -10.11 -15.53
N ARG A 219 1.73 -8.95 -16.17
CA ARG A 219 2.85 -8.31 -16.88
C ARG A 219 4.05 -7.96 -15.98
N TYR A 220 3.85 -7.89 -14.66
CA TYR A 220 4.89 -7.61 -13.67
C TYR A 220 5.47 -8.89 -13.02
N ILE A 221 5.11 -10.09 -13.52
CA ILE A 221 5.52 -11.37 -12.88
C ILE A 221 7.04 -11.55 -12.81
N THR A 222 7.79 -10.91 -13.70
CA THR A 222 9.26 -10.92 -13.71
C THR A 222 9.84 -10.31 -12.45
N GLU A 223 9.13 -9.41 -11.77
CA GLU A 223 9.62 -8.74 -10.55
C GLU A 223 9.73 -9.70 -9.36
N GLN A 224 8.98 -10.81 -9.36
CA GLN A 224 8.88 -11.78 -8.27
C GLN A 224 8.76 -11.09 -6.90
N GLU A 225 7.85 -10.13 -6.80
CA GLU A 225 7.84 -9.15 -5.74
C GLU A 225 7.38 -9.75 -4.41
N VAL A 226 8.06 -9.37 -3.33
CA VAL A 226 7.61 -9.50 -1.95
C VAL A 226 7.40 -8.11 -1.38
N ARG A 227 6.25 -7.91 -0.73
CA ARG A 227 5.88 -6.63 -0.13
C ARG A 227 5.96 -6.69 1.36
N PHE A 228 6.36 -5.56 1.93
CA PHE A 228 6.26 -5.23 3.32
C PHE A 228 5.41 -3.97 3.45
N ILE A 229 4.33 -4.05 4.19
CA ILE A 229 3.35 -2.98 4.34
C ILE A 229 3.30 -2.60 5.80
N TYR A 230 3.54 -1.32 6.08
CA TYR A 230 3.52 -0.78 7.42
C TYR A 230 2.44 0.27 7.55
N PHE A 231 1.64 0.16 8.60
CA PHE A 231 0.55 1.11 8.86
C PHE A 231 0.42 1.39 10.35
N PRO A 232 0.04 2.62 10.72
CA PRO A 232 -0.23 2.95 12.11
C PRO A 232 -1.55 2.33 12.59
N THR A 233 -1.59 1.95 13.86
CA THR A 233 -2.73 1.29 14.54
C THR A 233 -2.88 1.82 15.96
N ALA A 234 -4.08 1.66 16.52
CA ALA A 234 -4.39 2.05 17.90
C ALA A 234 -3.78 1.12 18.95
N GLY A 235 -3.39 -0.10 18.57
CA GLY A 235 -2.83 -1.09 19.47
C GLY A 235 -2.30 -2.31 18.71
N ARG A 236 -1.35 -3.02 19.31
CA ARG A 236 -0.90 -4.33 18.81
C ARG A 236 -2.11 -5.26 18.82
N THR A 237 -2.50 -5.79 17.66
CA THR A 237 -3.71 -6.62 17.41
C THR A 237 -5.04 -5.88 17.19
N GLU A 238 -5.06 -4.54 17.23
CA GLU A 238 -6.28 -3.80 16.93
C GLU A 238 -6.57 -3.75 15.42
N ARG A 239 -7.84 -3.94 15.05
CA ARG A 239 -8.30 -3.78 13.66
C ARG A 239 -8.37 -2.32 13.22
N LYS A 240 -8.31 -1.38 14.17
CA LYS A 240 -8.37 0.06 13.86
C LYS A 240 -7.02 0.51 13.34
N ARG A 241 -7.00 0.78 12.04
CA ARG A 241 -5.85 1.30 11.30
C ARG A 241 -6.02 2.79 11.11
N PHE A 242 -4.90 3.48 10.98
CA PHE A 242 -4.85 4.91 10.70
C PHE A 242 -4.21 5.15 9.35
N ASN A 243 -4.57 6.29 8.77
CA ASN A 243 -4.07 6.70 7.46
C ASN A 243 -2.82 7.53 7.63
N ILE A 244 -1.87 7.40 6.69
CA ILE A 244 -0.69 8.25 6.66
C ILE A 244 -0.83 9.34 5.59
N ARG A 245 -0.27 10.52 5.86
CA ARG A 245 -0.16 11.64 4.91
C ARG A 245 1.23 11.81 4.32
N ASP A 246 2.06 10.79 4.46
CA ASP A 246 3.38 10.77 3.84
C ASP A 246 3.25 10.40 2.35
N ASP A 247 4.09 11.05 1.54
CA ASP A 247 4.35 10.63 0.17
C ASP A 247 5.36 9.48 0.16
N PHE A 248 6.51 9.66 0.81
CA PHE A 248 7.50 8.62 1.05
C PHE A 248 8.16 8.87 2.39
N LYS A 249 8.96 7.91 2.87
CA LYS A 249 9.77 8.10 4.05
C LYS A 249 11.19 7.56 3.84
N ILE A 250 12.19 8.41 4.05
CA ILE A 250 13.57 7.95 4.23
C ILE A 250 13.75 7.66 5.71
N LEU A 251 14.13 6.43 6.03
CA LEU A 251 14.27 5.92 7.37
C LEU A 251 15.73 5.59 7.65
N GLY A 252 16.34 6.35 8.57
CA GLY A 252 17.64 6.04 9.13
C GLY A 252 17.50 5.02 10.25
N SER A 253 18.13 3.86 10.12
CA SER A 253 18.20 2.86 11.19
C SER A 253 19.43 1.97 11.07
N ASP A 254 19.71 1.20 12.11
CA ASP A 254 20.69 0.12 12.04
C ASP A 254 19.99 -1.14 11.47
N PHE A 255 20.45 -1.56 10.29
CA PHE A 255 20.00 -2.75 9.60
C PHE A 255 21.13 -3.78 9.44
N SER A 256 22.32 -3.56 10.03
CA SER A 256 23.51 -4.41 9.85
C SER A 256 23.25 -5.90 10.17
N ASP A 257 22.37 -6.14 11.14
CA ASP A 257 21.96 -7.47 11.59
C ASP A 257 20.84 -8.12 10.75
N CYS A 258 20.42 -7.51 9.64
CA CYS A 258 19.35 -8.05 8.78
C CYS A 258 19.52 -7.82 7.27
N ILE A 259 20.45 -6.95 6.85
CA ILE A 259 20.80 -6.73 5.43
C ILE A 259 22.28 -6.97 5.13
N SER A 260 22.60 -7.34 3.90
CA SER A 260 23.99 -7.54 3.45
C SER A 260 24.20 -7.13 2.00
N GLU A 261 25.42 -6.70 1.68
CA GLU A 261 25.86 -6.54 0.30
C GLU A 261 26.09 -7.89 -0.39
N GLU A 262 26.63 -8.86 0.36
CA GLU A 262 26.89 -10.21 -0.14
C GLU A 262 25.65 -11.12 -0.09
N PRO A 263 25.53 -12.10 -1.00
CA PRO A 263 24.40 -13.03 -1.01
C PRO A 263 24.31 -13.82 0.29
N LYS A 264 23.20 -13.63 1.01
CA LYS A 264 22.82 -14.45 2.17
C LYS A 264 21.39 -14.92 1.99
N SER A 265 21.19 -16.23 2.13
CA SER A 265 19.84 -16.77 2.13
C SER A 265 19.08 -16.28 3.34
N TYR A 266 17.78 -16.01 3.19
CA TYR A 266 16.98 -15.59 4.32
C TYR A 266 16.52 -16.81 5.14
N GLU A 267 16.61 -16.70 6.47
CA GLU A 267 15.99 -17.63 7.41
C GLU A 267 14.54 -17.23 7.74
#